data_AF-E2BDL9-F1
#
_entry.id   AF-E2BDL9-F1
#
_cell.length_a   1.000
_cell.length_b   1.000
_cell.length_c   1.000
_cell.angle_alpha   90.00
_cell.angle_beta   90.00
_cell.angle_gamma   90.00
#
_symmetry.space_group_name_H-M   'P 1'
#
loop_
_entity.id
_entity.type
_entity.pdbx_description
1 polymer ?
#
loop_
_entity_poly.entity_id
_entity_poly.type
_entity_poly.pdbx_seq_one_letter_code
_entity_poly.pdbx_strand_id
1 'polypeptide(L)' 'ETNRRRRTILHQDNASSHTSAQTRDFLRTEKVELMGHPPYSPDLAPNDFFLFPQIKN' A
#
# COMPACT_ATOMS: atom_id res chain seq x y z
N GLU A 1 8.37 27.10 13.00
CA GLU A 1 8.27 26.15 11.87
C GLU A 1 7.47 24.93 12.31
N THR A 2 6.20 24.85 11.93
CA THR A 2 5.30 23.80 12.43
C THR A 2 5.66 22.47 11.77
N ASN A 3 6.30 21.58 12.52
CA ASN A 3 6.55 20.19 12.16
C ASN A 3 5.20 19.45 11.97
N ARG A 4 4.61 19.59 10.79
CA ARG A 4 3.36 18.93 10.41
C ARG A 4 3.68 17.47 10.13
N ARG A 5 3.52 16.61 11.15
CA ARG A 5 3.56 15.15 10.97
C ARG A 5 2.52 14.78 9.90
N ARG A 6 2.98 14.42 8.70
CA ARG A 6 2.11 13.94 7.61
C ARG A 6 1.77 12.48 7.91
N ARG A 7 0.48 12.15 7.83
CA ARG A 7 -0.02 10.77 7.91
C ARG A 7 0.31 10.07 6.60
N THR A 8 0.98 8.92 6.67
CA THR A 8 1.30 8.10 5.50
C THR A 8 0.34 6.93 5.45
N ILE A 9 -0.33 6.76 4.30
CA ILE A 9 -1.25 5.65 4.04
C ILE A 9 -0.68 4.85 2.86
N LEU A 10 -0.51 3.55 3.06
CA LEU A 10 0.00 2.60 2.06
C LEU A 10 -1.16 1.78 1.51
N HIS A 11 -1.27 1.73 0.18
CA HIS A 11 -2.16 0.82 -0.54
C HIS A 11 -1.32 -0.28 -1.20
N GLN A 12 -1.60 -1.54 -0.84
CA GLN A 12 -0.95 -2.74 -1.40
C GLN A 12 -1.98 -3.87 -1.47
N ASP A 13 -1.72 -4.87 -2.31
CA ASP A 13 -2.55 -6.06 -2.43
C ASP A 13 -2.35 -7.03 -1.24
N ASN A 14 -3.13 -8.11 -1.23
CA ASN A 14 -3.14 -9.10 -0.15
C ASN A 14 -2.11 -10.22 -0.33
N ALA A 15 -1.00 -9.98 -1.03
CA ALA A 15 0.06 -10.98 -1.18
C ALA A 15 0.55 -11.47 0.20
N SER A 16 0.98 -12.73 0.29
CA SER A 16 1.40 -13.34 1.56
C SER A 16 2.59 -12.62 2.20
N SER A 17 3.52 -12.11 1.39
CA SER A 17 4.65 -11.28 1.84
C SER A 17 4.19 -9.95 2.45
N HIS A 18 3.19 -9.30 1.85
CA HIS A 18 2.63 -8.02 2.28
C HIS A 18 1.80 -8.13 3.56
N THR A 19 1.17 -9.29 3.78
CA THR A 19 0.32 -9.56 4.94
C THR A 19 1.05 -10.29 6.08
N SER A 20 2.33 -10.63 5.89
CA SER A 20 3.15 -11.30 6.90
C SER A 20 3.24 -10.52 8.21
N ALA A 21 3.43 -11.23 9.33
CA ALA A 21 3.59 -10.60 10.64
C ALA A 21 4.75 -9.61 10.66
N GLN A 22 5.88 -9.97 10.06
CA GLN A 22 7.07 -9.13 9.97
C GLN A 22 6.79 -7.82 9.24
N THR A 23 6.11 -7.87 8.09
CA THR A 23 5.73 -6.66 7.33
C THR A 23 4.76 -5.79 8.13
N ARG A 24 3.76 -6.37 8.78
CA ARG A 24 2.78 -5.63 9.60
C ARG A 24 3.45 -4.95 10.80
N ASP A 25 4.42 -5.59 11.43
CA ASP A 25 5.17 -5.05 12.56
C ASP A 25 6.07 -3.89 12.14
N PHE A 26 6.72 -4.01 10.99
CA PHE A 26 7.50 -2.93 10.39
C PHE A 26 6.63 -1.71 10.10
N LEU A 27 5.50 -1.88 9.40
CA LEU A 27 4.60 -0.77 9.05
C LEU A 27 4.07 -0.03 10.29
N ARG A 28 3.74 -0.79 11.36
CA ARG A 28 3.31 -0.21 12.64
C ARG A 28 4.42 0.64 13.27
N THR A 29 5.66 0.17 13.25
CA THR A 29 6.83 0.87 13.80
C THR A 29 7.08 2.19 13.06
N GLU A 30 6.95 2.16 11.73
CA GLU A 30 7.11 3.31 10.86
C GLU A 30 5.89 4.27 10.84
N LYS A 31 4.83 3.96 11.61
CA LYS A 31 3.57 4.74 11.65
C LYS A 31 2.93 4.91 10.27
N VAL A 32 3.06 3.87 9.44
CA VAL A 32 2.40 3.77 8.14
C VAL A 32 1.08 3.03 8.33
N GLU A 33 0.01 3.64 7.88
CA GLU A 33 -1.31 3.02 7.92
C GLU A 33 -1.57 2.22 6.66
N LEU A 34 -2.14 1.03 6.81
CA LEU A 34 -2.52 0.18 5.70
C LEU A 34 -3.96 0.48 5.26
N MET A 35 -4.13 0.83 3.98
CA MET A 35 -5.45 0.91 3.35
C MET A 35 -5.95 -0.51 3.04
N GLY A 36 -7.20 -0.80 3.40
CA GLY A 36 -7.81 -2.08 3.09
C GLY A 36 -7.94 -2.30 1.58
N HIS A 37 -7.54 -3.49 1.12
CA HIS A 37 -7.68 -3.91 -0.27
C HIS A 37 -8.53 -5.20 -0.33
N PRO A 38 -9.61 -5.24 -1.12
CA PRO A 38 -10.40 -6.45 -1.28
C PRO A 38 -9.64 -7.53 -2.09
N PRO A 39 -9.88 -8.83 -1.84
CA PRO A 39 -9.29 -9.89 -2.65
C PRO A 39 -9.63 -9.78 -4.14
N TYR A 40 -8.69 -10.16 -5.01
CA TYR A 40 -8.89 -10.25 -6.47
C TYR A 40 -9.40 -8.97 -7.14
N SER A 41 -8.98 -7.78 -6.67
CA SER A 41 -9.48 -6.50 -7.16
C SER A 41 -8.38 -5.63 -7.82
N PRO A 42 -7.77 -6.10 -8.92
CA PRO A 42 -6.74 -5.33 -9.64
C PRO A 42 -7.28 -4.02 -10.23
N ASP A 43 -8.58 -3.96 -10.53
CA ASP A 43 -9.28 -2.74 -10.95
C ASP A 43 -9.27 -1.63 -9.87
N LEU A 44 -9.09 -2.01 -8.60
CA LEU A 44 -8.96 -1.08 -7.48
C LEU A 44 -7.50 -0.75 -7.13
N ALA A 45 -6.53 -1.36 -7.82
CA ALA A 45 -5.11 -1.12 -7.61
C ALA A 45 -4.57 -0.10 -8.65
N PRO A 46 -4.18 1.12 -8.23
CA PRO A 46 -3.66 2.14 -9.15
C PRO A 46 -2.45 1.68 -9.96
N ASN A 47 -1.64 0.79 -9.38
CA ASN A 47 -0.51 0.22 -10.09
C ASN A 47 -0.97 -0.67 -11.25
N ASP A 48 -2.00 -1.48 -11.05
CA ASP A 48 -2.48 -2.44 -12.05
C ASP A 48 -3.37 -1.79 -13.12
N PHE A 49 -4.33 -0.93 -12.74
CA PHE A 49 -5.26 -0.35 -13.72
C PHE A 49 -4.71 0.88 -14.46
N PHE A 50 -3.79 1.63 -13.84
CA PHE A 50 -3.28 2.89 -14.39
C PHE A 50 -1.79 2.83 -14.70
N LEU A 51 -0.93 2.54 -13.73
CA LEU A 51 0.52 2.71 -13.90
C LEU A 51 1.14 1.68 -14.87
N PHE A 52 0.92 0.38 -14.65
CA PHE A 52 1.56 -0.66 -15.46
C PHE A 52 1.15 -0.61 -16.94
N PRO A 53 -0.12 -0.35 -17.32
CA PRO A 53 -0.48 -0.13 -18.71
C PRO A 53 0.26 1.05 -19.36
N GLN A 54 0.58 2.11 -18.61
CA GLN A 54 1.27 3.29 -19.13
C GLN A 54 2.78 3.07 -19.27
N ILE A 55 3.38 2.22 -18.44
CA ILE A 55 4.83 1.89 -18.51
C ILE A 55 5.13 0.86 -19.60
N LYS A 56 4.15 0.03 -19.94
CA LYS A 56 4.33 -1.07 -20.92
C LYS A 56 4.36 -0.57 -22.38
N ASN A 57 3.89 0.65 -22.64
CA ASN A 57 3.84 1.29 -23.95
C ASN A 57 5.01 2.27 -24.14
#